data_AF-A0A934HI48-F1
#
_entry.id   AF-A0A934HI48-F1
#
_cell.length_a   1.000
_cell.length_b   1.000
_cell.length_c   1.000
_cell.angle_alpha   90.00
_cell.angle_beta   90.00
_cell.angle_gamma   90.00
#
_symmetry.space_group_name_H-M   'P 1'
#
loop_
_entity.id
_entity.type
_entity.pdbx_description
1 polymer ?
#
loop_
_entity_poly.entity_id
_entity_poly.type
_entity_poly.pdbx_seq_one_letter_code
_entity_poly.pdbx_strand_id
1 'polypeptide(L)' 'MQYEVLYAPNFLAGLGDTATAGQAMAFLQDDGTHPNEKGVARIVEALGPSVLELVVRIAG' A
#
# COMPACT_ATOMS: atom_id res chain seq x y z
N MET A 1 17.90 -18.60 -1.85
CA MET A 1 16.96 -19.03 -2.90
C MET A 1 16.16 -17.81 -3.33
N GLN A 2 16.09 -17.53 -4.63
CA GLN A 2 15.13 -16.56 -5.15
C GLN A 2 13.81 -17.30 -5.35
N TYR A 3 12.73 -16.74 -4.82
CA TYR A 3 11.38 -17.24 -5.02
C TYR A 3 10.71 -16.36 -6.10
N GLU A 4 9.96 -16.97 -7.02
CA GLU A 4 9.23 -16.26 -8.07
C GLU A 4 7.93 -15.64 -7.51
N VAL A 5 8.08 -14.72 -6.55
CA VAL A 5 6.96 -14.06 -5.87
C VAL A 5 6.87 -12.60 -6.27
N LEU A 6 5.65 -12.05 -6.25
CA LEU A 6 5.44 -10.61 -6.26
C LEU A 6 5.81 -10.04 -4.89
N TYR A 7 6.56 -8.95 -4.88
CA TYR A 7 7.06 -8.31 -3.66
C TYR A 7 6.71 -6.83 -3.64
N ALA A 8 5.95 -6.41 -2.63
CA ALA A 8 5.67 -5.01 -2.35
C ALA A 8 6.62 -4.54 -1.23
N PRO A 9 7.67 -3.73 -1.54
CA PRO A 9 8.70 -3.38 -0.57
C PRO A 9 8.21 -2.45 0.54
N ASN A 10 7.14 -1.69 0.29
CA ASN A 10 6.52 -0.82 1.27
C ASN A 10 5.00 -0.82 1.07
N PHE A 11 4.26 -1.38 2.03
CA PHE A 11 2.81 -1.43 2.01
C PHE A 11 2.18 -0.02 2.01
N LEU A 12 2.82 0.94 2.67
CA LEU A 12 2.36 2.33 2.80
C LEU A 12 2.85 3.25 1.69
N ALA A 13 3.51 2.73 0.64
CA ALA A 13 4.02 3.53 -0.47
C ALA A 13 2.93 4.41 -1.13
N GLY A 14 1.69 3.95 -1.16
CA GLY A 14 0.55 4.70 -1.69
C GLY A 14 0.22 5.98 -0.91
N LEU A 15 0.67 6.10 0.35
CA LEU A 15 0.50 7.34 1.12
C LEU A 15 1.38 8.48 0.58
N GLY A 16 2.34 8.17 -0.29
CA GLY A 16 3.29 9.10 -0.87
C GLY A 16 4.46 9.40 0.06
N ASP A 17 5.34 10.29 -0.40
CA ASP A 17 6.46 10.76 0.42
C ASP A 17 5.92 11.82 1.40
N THR A 18 5.41 11.37 2.53
CA THR A 18 4.94 12.23 3.61
C THR A 18 6.16 12.77 4.34
N ALA A 19 6.84 13.72 3.71
CA ALA A 19 8.10 14.31 4.20
C ALA A 19 7.98 14.93 5.60
N THR A 20 6.76 15.13 6.10
CA THR A 20 6.47 15.55 7.46
C THR A 20 5.42 14.66 8.12
N ALA A 21 5.54 14.47 9.44
CA ALA A 21 4.55 13.76 10.24
C ALA A 21 3.13 14.36 10.07
N GLY A 22 3.02 15.69 9.94
CA GLY A 22 1.73 16.36 9.73
C GLY A 22 1.03 15.99 8.41
N GLN A 23 1.79 15.77 7.34
CA GLN A 23 1.23 15.31 6.06
C GLN A 23 0.77 13.85 6.12
N ALA A 24 1.47 13.03 6.89
CA ALA A 24 1.06 11.64 7.13
C ALA A 24 -0.25 11.55 7.92
N MET A 25 -0.46 12.44 8.90
CA MET A 25 -1.66 12.43 9.74
C MET A 25 -2.98 12.56 8.96
N ALA A 26 -2.97 13.20 7.77
CA ALA A 26 -4.17 13.28 6.94
C ALA A 26 -4.67 11.92 6.42
N PHE A 27 -3.80 10.90 6.41
CA PHE A 27 -4.08 9.56 5.92
C PHE A 27 -4.06 8.48 7.01
N LEU A 28 -3.85 8.86 8.26
CA LEU A 28 -3.82 7.97 9.42
C LEU A 28 -5.07 8.14 10.29
N GLN A 29 -5.36 7.12 11.10
CA GLN A 29 -6.32 7.16 12.18
C GLN A 29 -5.75 7.92 13.39
N ASP A 30 -6.57 8.18 14.40
CA ASP A 30 -6.19 8.94 15.60
C ASP A 30 -5.01 8.31 16.37
N ASP A 31 -4.73 7.02 16.16
CA ASP A 31 -3.57 6.33 16.73
C ASP A 31 -2.23 6.65 16.04
N GLY A 32 -2.26 7.35 14.90
CA GLY A 32 -1.06 7.74 14.16
C GLY A 32 -0.29 6.58 13.52
N THR A 33 -0.90 5.40 13.37
CA THR A 33 -0.26 4.19 12.82
C THR A 33 -1.10 3.49 11.75
N HIS A 34 -2.42 3.42 11.93
CA HIS A 34 -3.30 2.75 10.97
C HIS A 34 -3.80 3.73 9.90
N PRO A 35 -3.88 3.34 8.62
CA PRO A 35 -4.50 4.19 7.60
C PRO A 35 -6.00 4.42 7.86
N ASN A 36 -6.46 5.64 7.63
CA ASN A 36 -7.89 5.97 7.56
C ASN A 36 -8.46 5.62 6.18
N GLU A 37 -9.74 5.89 5.91
CA GLU A 37 -10.42 5.55 4.66
C GLU A 37 -9.73 6.13 3.42
N LYS A 38 -9.17 7.34 3.53
CA LYS A 38 -8.43 7.99 2.44
C LYS A 38 -7.06 7.34 2.25
N GLY A 39 -6.38 7.00 3.35
CA GLY A 39 -5.12 6.28 3.32
C GLY A 39 -5.26 4.90 2.69
N VAL A 40 -6.29 4.14 3.08
CA VAL A 40 -6.62 2.84 2.48
C VAL A 40 -6.88 2.97 0.99
N ALA A 41 -7.68 3.96 0.56
CA ALA A 41 -7.98 4.15 -0.86
C ALA A 41 -6.70 4.34 -1.70
N ARG A 42 -5.74 5.14 -1.21
CA ARG A 42 -4.46 5.34 -1.90
C ARG A 42 -3.58 4.09 -1.91
N ILE A 43 -3.55 3.33 -0.81
CA ILE A 43 -2.81 2.07 -0.75
C ILE A 43 -3.39 1.06 -1.74
N VAL A 44 -4.72 0.97 -1.85
CA VAL A 44 -5.40 0.10 -2.81
C VAL A 44 -5.12 0.53 -4.24
N GLU A 45 -5.13 1.82 -4.54
CA GLU A 45 -4.75 2.33 -5.87
C GLU A 45 -3.32 1.94 -6.25
N ALA A 46 -2.38 2.03 -5.29
CA ALA A 46 -0.99 1.68 -5.50
C ALA A 46 -0.72 0.17 -5.63
N LEU A 47 -1.34 -0.66 -4.77
CA LEU A 47 -1.08 -2.11 -4.71
C LEU A 47 -2.04 -2.93 -5.57
N GLY A 48 -3.20 -2.40 -5.92
CA GLY A 48 -4.25 -3.07 -6.67
C GLY A 48 -3.76 -3.75 -7.96
N PRO A 49 -2.95 -3.08 -8.81
CA PRO A 49 -2.40 -3.69 -10.01
C PRO A 49 -1.55 -4.95 -9.72
N SER A 50 -0.70 -4.93 -8.70
CA SER A 50 0.12 -6.08 -8.31
C SER A 50 -0.72 -7.21 -7.72
N VAL A 51 -1.80 -6.90 -7.00
CA VAL A 51 -2.74 -7.92 -6.51
C VAL A 51 -3.49 -8.57 -7.68
N LEU A 52 -3.93 -7.78 -8.67
CA LEU A 52 -4.53 -8.33 -9.88
C LEU A 52 -3.55 -9.19 -10.67
N GLU A 53 -2.27 -8.79 -10.76
CA GLU A 53 -1.22 -9.61 -11.37
C GLU A 53 -1.06 -10.95 -10.63
N LEU A 54 -1.09 -10.94 -9.30
CA LEU A 54 -1.04 -12.17 -8.50
C LEU A 54 -2.21 -13.10 -8.85
N VAL A 55 -3.43 -12.55 -8.95
CA VAL A 55 -4.63 -13.32 -9.32
C VAL A 55 -4.48 -13.95 -10.71
N VAL A 56 -3.96 -13.20 -11.68
CA VAL A 56 -3.71 -13.72 -13.03
C VAL A 56 -2.69 -14.87 -13.01
N ARG A 57 -1.60 -14.75 -12.23
CA ARG A 57 -0.56 -15.79 -12.12
C ARG A 57 -1.07 -17.11 -11.53
N ILE A 58 -2.03 -17.06 -10.59
CA ILE A 58 -2.58 -18.27 -9.96
C ILE A 58 -3.74 -18.91 -10.74
N ALA A 59 -4.32 -18.19 -11.71
CA ALA A 59 -5.46 -18.67 -12.50
C ALA A 59 -5.07 -19.43 -13.77
N GLY A 60 -3.77 -19.45 -14.13
CA GLY A 60 -3.19 -20.31 -15.15
C GLY A 60 -2.75 -21.66 -14.58
#